data_AF-A0AAI9ZDB2-F1
#
_entry.id   AF-A0AAI9ZDB2-F1
#
_cell.length_a   1.000
_cell.length_b   1.000
_cell.length_c   1.000
_cell.angle_alpha   90.00
_cell.angle_beta   90.00
_cell.angle_gamma   90.00
#
_symmetry.space_group_name_H-M   'P 1'
#
loop_
_entity.id
_entity.type
_entity.pdbx_description
1 polymer ?
#
loop_
_entity_poly.entity_id
_entity_poly.type
_entity_poly.pdbx_seq_one_letter_code
_entity_poly.pdbx_strand_id
1 'polypeptide(L)'
;MVSITLTLSCLGAFAAMVTAVPVDDASSLAVFARAEATVFMCDDTRFRGRCRTDVIQTGSCYNVPADFVDRISSIRNNDRNRDNCIWYRERECRGESYRNQDDDNLADGNGRFNDAIRSYECRRK
;
A
#
# COMPACT_ATOMS: atom_id res chain seq x y z
N MET A 1 -51.21 17.42 -80.79
CA MET A 1 -51.25 16.27 -79.86
C MET A 1 -49.86 16.21 -79.22
N VAL A 2 -49.65 16.67 -77.97
CA VAL A 2 -49.92 15.97 -76.68
C VAL A 2 -49.15 14.64 -76.66
N SER A 3 -48.28 14.22 -75.71
CA SER A 3 -47.92 14.62 -74.34
C SER A 3 -46.64 13.84 -73.92
N ILE A 4 -45.80 14.44 -73.04
CA ILE A 4 -45.31 13.97 -71.71
C ILE A 4 -44.79 12.50 -71.62
N THR A 5 -43.59 12.17 -71.09
CA THR A 5 -43.24 11.99 -69.65
C THR A 5 -41.74 11.57 -69.58
N LEU A 6 -40.81 12.31 -68.94
CA LEU A 6 -40.29 12.17 -67.55
C LEU A 6 -39.56 10.85 -67.23
N THR A 7 -38.26 10.90 -66.88
CA THR A 7 -37.77 10.50 -65.54
C THR A 7 -36.27 10.73 -65.35
N LEU A 8 -36.02 11.41 -64.23
CA LEU A 8 -34.78 11.71 -63.53
C LEU A 8 -34.32 10.45 -62.77
N SER A 9 -33.01 10.13 -62.73
CA SER A 9 -32.37 9.21 -61.75
C SER A 9 -30.87 9.17 -62.02
N CYS A 10 -29.93 9.15 -61.09
CA CYS A 10 -29.95 9.33 -59.64
C CYS A 10 -28.49 9.62 -59.23
N LEU A 11 -28.31 10.30 -58.10
CA LEU A 11 -27.03 10.71 -57.53
C LEU A 11 -26.01 9.56 -57.43
N GLY A 12 -24.78 9.82 -57.86
CA GLY A 12 -23.60 8.98 -57.59
C GLY A 12 -22.77 9.54 -56.44
N ALA A 13 -23.09 9.07 -55.24
CA ALA A 13 -22.25 8.91 -54.04
C ALA A 13 -21.28 10.06 -53.62
N PHE A 14 -21.67 10.79 -52.57
CA PHE A 14 -20.74 11.50 -51.70
C PHE A 14 -19.89 10.48 -50.92
N ALA A 15 -18.58 10.47 -51.16
CA ALA A 15 -17.63 9.76 -50.31
C ALA A 15 -17.42 10.57 -49.02
N ALA A 16 -18.09 10.17 -47.93
CA ALA A 16 -17.81 10.70 -46.59
C ALA A 16 -16.52 10.05 -46.06
N MET A 17 -15.43 10.82 -46.00
CA MET A 17 -14.23 10.40 -45.26
C MET A 17 -14.53 10.46 -43.77
N VAL A 18 -14.66 9.29 -43.14
CA VAL A 18 -14.70 9.16 -41.69
C VAL A 18 -13.31 9.50 -41.15
N THR A 19 -13.14 10.69 -40.59
CA THR A 19 -11.95 11.03 -39.82
C THR A 19 -12.00 10.23 -38.51
N ALA A 20 -11.17 9.20 -38.41
CA ALA A 20 -10.92 8.52 -37.14
C ALA A 20 -10.31 9.54 -36.17
N VAL A 21 -11.07 9.89 -35.13
CA VAL A 21 -10.57 10.70 -34.01
C VAL A 21 -9.71 9.79 -33.14
N PRO A 22 -8.46 10.18 -32.79
CA PRO A 22 -7.69 9.43 -31.80
C PRO A 22 -8.42 9.56 -30.45
N VAL A 23 -8.87 8.42 -29.92
CA VAL A 23 -9.35 8.33 -28.54
C VAL A 23 -8.11 8.19 -27.66
N ASP A 24 -7.52 9.33 -27.27
CA ASP A 24 -6.52 9.38 -26.19
C ASP A 24 -7.25 9.19 -24.85
N ASP A 25 -7.56 7.93 -24.52
CA ASP A 25 -7.99 7.54 -23.17
C ASP A 25 -6.82 6.87 -22.44
N ALA A 26 -5.73 7.62 -22.31
CA ALA A 26 -4.73 7.35 -21.29
C ALA A 26 -5.11 8.14 -20.04
N SER A 27 -6.26 7.80 -19.45
CA SER A 27 -6.49 8.03 -18.03
C SER A 27 -5.38 7.29 -17.28
N SER A 28 -4.28 8.00 -17.01
CA SER A 28 -3.18 7.55 -16.20
C SER A 28 -3.75 7.18 -14.83
N LEU A 29 -4.06 5.89 -14.66
CA LEU A 29 -4.05 5.24 -13.36
C LEU A 29 -2.62 5.42 -12.87
N ALA A 30 -2.36 6.56 -12.21
CA ALA A 30 -1.15 6.77 -11.44
C ALA A 30 -1.17 5.70 -10.35
N VAL A 31 -0.59 4.55 -10.66
CA VAL A 31 -0.22 3.54 -9.67
C VAL A 31 0.84 4.23 -8.83
N PHE A 32 0.41 4.91 -7.78
CA PHE A 32 1.31 5.41 -6.76
C PHE A 32 1.95 4.17 -6.15
N ALA A 33 3.19 3.89 -6.56
CA ALA A 33 4.01 2.88 -5.91
C ALA A 33 4.03 3.22 -4.41
N ARG A 34 3.61 2.26 -3.57
CA ARG A 34 3.63 2.46 -2.13
C ARG A 34 5.08 2.66 -1.70
N ALA A 35 5.35 3.70 -0.91
CA ALA A 35 6.68 3.95 -0.36
C ALA A 35 7.11 2.77 0.53
N GLU A 36 8.41 2.57 0.70
CA GLU A 36 8.94 1.54 1.60
C GLU A 36 9.25 2.12 2.99
N ALA A 37 9.15 1.28 4.02
CA ALA A 37 9.57 1.58 5.39
C ALA A 37 10.40 0.42 5.95
N THR A 38 11.38 0.76 6.78
CA THR A 38 12.32 -0.18 7.38
C THR A 38 12.03 -0.35 8.87
N VAL A 39 11.65 -1.57 9.25
CA VAL A 39 11.29 -1.95 10.61
C VAL A 39 12.37 -2.87 11.18
N PHE A 40 12.79 -2.63 12.42
CA PHE A 40 13.77 -3.44 13.14
C PHE A 40 13.14 -3.96 14.43
N MET A 41 13.36 -5.24 14.74
CA MET A 41 12.83 -5.88 15.95
C MET A 41 13.82 -6.91 16.48
N CYS A 42 13.86 -7.07 17.80
CA CYS A 42 14.71 -8.03 18.49
C CYS A 42 13.95 -8.81 19.57
N ASP A 43 14.42 -10.02 19.86
CA ASP A 43 13.85 -10.88 20.90
C ASP A 43 14.42 -10.70 22.31
N ASP A 44 15.26 -9.68 22.49
CA ASP A 44 15.70 -9.19 23.78
C ASP A 44 15.60 -7.65 23.80
N THR A 45 15.55 -7.12 25.00
CA THR A 45 15.63 -5.70 25.29
C THR A 45 16.98 -5.11 24.85
N ARG A 46 17.04 -3.79 24.77
CA ARG A 46 18.21 -2.99 24.40
C ARG A 46 18.77 -3.35 23.02
N PHE A 47 17.91 -3.81 22.12
CA PHE A 47 18.27 -4.22 20.75
C PHE A 47 19.29 -5.36 20.71
N ARG A 48 19.09 -6.39 21.54
CA ARG A 48 20.00 -7.54 21.68
C ARG A 48 19.33 -8.85 21.29
N GLY A 49 20.06 -9.95 21.43
CA GLY A 49 19.58 -11.28 21.09
C GLY A 49 19.54 -11.47 19.58
N ARG A 50 18.49 -12.14 19.10
CA ARG A 50 18.24 -12.32 17.68
C ARG A 50 17.40 -11.14 17.20
N CYS A 51 17.92 -10.45 16.19
CA CYS A 51 17.27 -9.31 15.58
C CYS A 51 17.00 -9.54 14.10
N ARG A 52 16.00 -8.86 13.57
CA ARG A 52 15.72 -8.81 12.13
C ARG A 52 15.32 -7.42 11.69
N THR A 53 15.55 -7.16 10.40
CA THR A 53 15.09 -5.95 9.71
C THR A 53 14.16 -6.37 8.59
N ASP A 54 12.96 -5.80 8.59
CA ASP A 54 11.97 -5.97 7.55
C ASP A 54 11.86 -4.68 6.73
N VAL A 55 11.95 -4.80 5.41
CA VAL A 55 11.61 -3.72 4.47
C VAL A 55 10.22 -4.01 3.95
N ILE A 56 9.28 -3.13 4.24
CA ILE A 56 7.85 -3.31 3.97
C ILE A 56 7.30 -2.16 3.14
N GLN A 57 6.20 -2.42 2.43
CA GLN A 57 5.46 -1.36 1.76
C GLN A 57 4.54 -0.65 2.76
N THR A 58 4.61 0.68 2.77
CA THR A 58 3.71 1.52 3.57
C THR A 58 2.25 1.30 3.19
N GLY A 59 1.33 1.47 4.15
CA GLY A 59 -0.10 1.28 3.96
C GLY A 59 -0.57 -0.17 3.86
N SER A 60 0.34 -1.14 3.98
CA SER A 60 0.05 -2.57 4.05
C SER A 60 0.27 -3.10 5.46
N CYS A 61 -0.51 -4.11 5.85
CA CYS A 61 -0.36 -4.79 7.13
C CYS A 61 0.53 -6.03 6.97
N TYR A 62 1.38 -6.27 7.97
CA TYR A 62 2.30 -7.41 8.01
C TYR A 62 2.15 -8.16 9.32
N ASN A 63 1.97 -9.48 9.25
CA ASN A 63 2.05 -10.33 10.44
C ASN A 63 3.50 -10.53 10.86
N VAL A 64 3.72 -10.66 12.17
CA VAL A 64 5.03 -11.02 12.71
C VAL A 64 5.43 -12.41 12.18
N PRO A 65 6.68 -12.55 11.68
CA PRO A 65 7.25 -13.82 11.27
C PRO A 65 7.21 -14.86 12.38
N ALA A 66 6.95 -16.12 12.01
CA ALA A 66 6.67 -17.20 12.98
C ALA A 66 7.76 -17.40 14.04
N ASP A 67 9.02 -17.09 13.70
CA ASP A 67 10.17 -17.22 14.58
C ASP A 67 10.31 -16.08 15.61
N PHE A 68 9.56 -15.00 15.45
CA PHE A 68 9.48 -13.82 16.34
C PHE A 68 8.13 -13.65 17.04
N VAL A 69 7.12 -14.45 16.68
CA VAL A 69 5.84 -14.48 17.40
C VAL A 69 6.11 -14.79 18.87
N ASP A 70 5.49 -14.03 19.77
CA ASP A 70 5.62 -14.19 21.22
C ASP A 70 7.01 -13.92 21.80
N ARG A 71 7.84 -13.11 21.11
CA ARG A 71 9.24 -12.92 21.52
C ARG A 71 9.76 -11.50 21.41
N ILE A 72 9.06 -10.58 20.76
CA ILE A 72 9.61 -9.24 20.48
C ILE A 72 9.66 -8.43 21.78
N SER A 73 10.85 -8.01 22.18
CA SER A 73 11.09 -7.22 23.40
C SER A 73 11.71 -5.84 23.14
N SER A 74 12.17 -5.58 21.91
CA SER A 74 12.53 -4.22 21.46
C SER A 74 12.22 -4.00 19.98
N ILE A 75 11.86 -2.76 19.62
CA ILE A 75 11.39 -2.37 18.29
C ILE A 75 11.96 -1.02 17.87
N ARG A 76 12.15 -0.84 16.56
CA ARG A 76 12.50 0.46 15.99
C ARG A 76 11.99 0.59 14.56
N ASN A 77 11.29 1.68 14.28
CA ASN A 77 11.12 2.19 12.94
C ASN A 77 12.41 2.93 12.55
N ASN A 78 13.23 2.33 11.69
CA ASN A 78 14.47 2.94 11.23
C ASN A 78 14.21 4.18 10.37
N ASP A 79 13.03 4.29 9.77
CA ASP A 79 12.57 5.40 8.94
C ASP A 79 11.64 6.37 9.69
N ARG A 80 11.69 6.41 11.03
CA ARG A 80 10.80 7.23 11.88
C ARG A 80 10.75 8.74 11.59
N ASN A 81 11.69 9.28 10.82
CA ASN A 81 11.64 10.68 10.37
C ASN A 81 10.65 10.87 9.18
N ARG A 82 10.34 9.79 8.47
CA ARG A 82 9.53 9.77 7.26
C ARG A 82 8.19 9.04 7.45
N ASP A 83 8.20 7.99 8.25
CA ASP A 83 7.07 7.09 8.44
C ASP A 83 6.66 6.99 9.90
N ASN A 84 5.42 6.59 10.14
CA ASN A 84 4.91 6.18 11.44
C ASN A 84 4.44 4.73 11.36
N CYS A 85 4.96 3.89 12.25
CA CYS A 85 4.52 2.51 12.40
C CYS A 85 3.56 2.35 13.58
N ILE A 86 2.60 1.45 13.43
CA ILE A 86 1.68 1.01 14.48
C ILE A 86 1.88 -0.48 14.68
N TRP A 87 2.00 -0.89 15.93
CA TRP A 87 2.21 -2.27 16.35
C TRP A 87 0.96 -2.80 17.01
N TYR A 88 0.60 -4.05 16.73
CA TYR A 88 -0.69 -4.61 17.14
C TYR A 88 -0.50 -5.93 17.87
N ARG A 89 -1.35 -6.17 18.87
CA ARG A 89 -1.34 -7.41 19.66
C ARG A 89 -2.03 -8.59 18.98
N GLU A 90 -2.78 -8.33 17.92
CA GLU A 90 -3.41 -9.37 17.11
C GLU A 90 -2.82 -9.39 15.69
N ARG A 91 -3.15 -10.45 14.95
CA ARG A 91 -2.80 -10.57 13.54
C ARG A 91 -3.63 -9.61 12.70
N GLU A 92 -3.17 -9.36 11.47
CA GLU A 92 -3.90 -8.53 10.50
C GLU A 92 -4.20 -7.09 10.97
N CYS A 93 -3.31 -6.53 11.80
CA CYS A 93 -3.36 -5.15 12.30
C CYS A 93 -4.62 -4.82 13.07
N ARG A 94 -4.97 -5.69 14.04
CA ARG A 94 -6.17 -5.60 14.88
C ARG A 94 -5.85 -5.53 16.37
N GLY A 95 -6.87 -5.25 17.16
CA GLY A 95 -6.78 -5.22 18.61
C GLY A 95 -6.06 -3.99 19.14
N GLU A 96 -5.53 -4.12 20.36
CA GLU A 96 -4.77 -3.07 21.03
C GLU A 96 -3.53 -2.69 20.22
N SER A 97 -3.25 -1.38 20.16
CA SER A 97 -2.20 -0.82 19.31
C SER A 97 -1.20 0.03 20.10
N TYR A 98 0.05 0.00 19.66
CA TYR A 98 1.16 0.78 20.20
C TYR A 98 1.81 1.60 19.09
N ARG A 99 2.15 2.87 19.38
CA ARG A 99 2.62 3.82 18.36
C ARG A 99 4.03 4.33 18.63
N ASN A 100 4.76 3.75 19.59
CA ASN A 100 6.14 4.12 19.77
C ASN A 100 6.97 3.68 18.56
N GLN A 101 7.87 4.56 18.13
CA GLN A 101 8.69 4.38 16.94
C GLN A 101 10.08 3.83 17.29
N ASP A 102 10.50 3.92 18.55
CA ASP A 102 11.81 3.49 19.02
C ASP A 102 11.66 3.12 20.50
N ASP A 103 11.71 1.82 20.79
CA ASP A 103 11.50 1.28 22.12
C ASP A 103 12.49 0.13 22.36
N ASP A 104 13.46 0.39 23.21
CA ASP A 104 14.48 -0.58 23.54
C ASP A 104 14.04 -1.52 24.67
N ASN A 105 12.90 -1.29 25.33
CA ASN A 105 12.46 -2.12 26.44
C ASN A 105 10.93 -2.13 26.57
N LEU A 106 10.27 -3.00 25.80
CA LEU A 106 8.82 -3.19 25.87
C LEU A 106 8.33 -3.76 27.22
N ALA A 107 9.24 -4.24 28.06
CA ALA A 107 8.95 -4.80 29.38
C ALA A 107 8.93 -3.75 30.50
N ASP A 108 9.22 -2.47 30.21
CA ASP A 108 9.23 -1.37 31.19
C ASP A 108 7.82 -0.96 31.69
N GLY A 109 6.77 -1.55 31.11
CA GLY A 109 5.37 -1.34 31.49
C GLY A 109 4.60 -0.39 30.57
N ASN A 110 5.21 0.13 29.50
CA ASN A 110 4.63 1.17 28.63
C ASN A 110 3.55 0.72 27.62
N GLY A 111 2.83 -0.36 27.89
CA GLY A 111 1.71 -0.79 27.02
C GLY A 111 1.44 -2.29 26.98
N ARG A 112 2.17 -3.11 27.75
CA ARG A 112 2.01 -4.58 27.74
C ARG A 112 2.25 -5.19 26.35
N PHE A 113 3.20 -4.61 25.60
CA PHE A 113 3.59 -5.06 24.26
C PHE A 113 4.78 -6.02 24.25
N ASN A 114 5.49 -6.19 25.37
CA ASN A 114 6.54 -7.20 25.49
C ASN A 114 6.00 -8.58 25.12
N ASP A 115 6.64 -9.24 24.15
CA ASP A 115 6.26 -10.57 23.66
C ASP A 115 4.82 -10.65 23.15
N ALA A 116 4.15 -9.52 22.92
CA ALA A 116 2.72 -9.50 22.58
C ALA A 116 2.45 -8.99 21.17
N ILE A 117 3.43 -8.44 20.46
CA ILE A 117 3.26 -7.96 19.09
C ILE A 117 2.99 -9.16 18.15
N ARG A 118 2.00 -9.01 17.26
CA ARG A 118 1.55 -10.02 16.31
C ARG A 118 1.42 -9.51 14.88
N SER A 119 1.27 -8.21 14.70
CA SER A 119 1.34 -7.58 13.39
C SER A 119 1.74 -6.11 13.52
N TYR A 120 2.12 -5.51 12.39
CA TYR A 120 2.49 -4.11 12.30
C TYR A 120 2.18 -3.55 10.92
N GLU A 121 1.93 -2.24 10.86
CA GLU A 121 1.84 -1.50 9.60
C GLU A 121 2.62 -0.19 9.75
N CYS A 122 3.17 0.31 8.65
CA CYS A 122 3.79 1.64 8.61
C CYS A 122 3.10 2.50 7.56
N ARG A 123 2.97 3.80 7.83
CA ARG A 123 2.36 4.77 6.93
C ARG A 123 3.26 5.99 6.79
N ARG A 124 3.23 6.61 5.61
CA ARG A 124 3.89 7.88 5.38
C ARG A 124 3.27 8.96 6.28
N LYS A 125 4.11 9.83 6.84
CA LYS A 125 3.70 11.03 7.58
C LYS A 125 3.08 12.07 6.66
#